data_AF-A0A258C3W1-F1
#
_entry.id   AF-A0A258C3W1-F1
#
_cell.length_a   1.000
_cell.length_b   1.000
_cell.length_c   1.000
_cell.angle_alpha   90.00
_cell.angle_beta   90.00
_cell.angle_gamma   90.00
#
_symmetry.space_group_name_H-M   'P 1'
#
loop_
_entity.id
_entity.type
_entity.pdbx_description
1 polymer ?
#
loop_
_entity_poly.entity_id
_entity_poly.type
_entity_poly.pdbx_seq_one_letter_code
_entity_poly.pdbx_strand_id
1 'polypeptide(L)'
;PPPDLCRELMEHLMLFANEAPTQIDPLVAAGIISFGFVFLHPFMDGNGRLSRFLIHQALCRAGALENGLLLPVSVAMKHEERLYLEALQGFSRPARDFWDVQWIDFGKLTFDFRGDAAIYRYWDATACVIFAMEMAQHALEVELREEAAFLECYDAVYRAVDERFDIRGSDLANLVMMCLTNDGVVSKHRRKQYQYTVPTEVFDYVEQTAQQVLGEQRAVQEECP
;
A
#
# COMPACT_ATOMS: atom_id res chain seq x y z
N PRO A 1 -18.87 15.05 -6.81
CA PRO A 1 -20.22 15.64 -6.57
C PRO A 1 -20.14 17.17 -6.53
N PRO A 2 -21.24 17.91 -6.76
CA PRO A 2 -21.28 19.35 -6.50
C PRO A 2 -20.83 19.68 -5.07
N PRO A 3 -20.21 20.84 -4.79
CA PRO A 3 -19.62 21.14 -3.49
C PRO A 3 -20.57 21.00 -2.30
N ASP A 4 -21.82 21.46 -2.42
CA ASP A 4 -22.79 21.38 -1.33
C ASP A 4 -23.24 19.93 -1.06
N LEU A 5 -23.45 19.15 -2.12
CA LEU A 5 -23.73 17.71 -1.99
C LEU A 5 -22.51 16.96 -1.43
N CYS A 6 -21.29 17.35 -1.82
CA CYS A 6 -20.06 16.76 -1.30
C CYS A 6 -19.97 16.97 0.22
N ARG A 7 -20.25 18.18 0.70
CA ARG A 7 -20.25 18.50 2.14
C ARG A 7 -21.23 17.60 2.91
N GLU A 8 -22.46 17.51 2.44
CA GLU A 8 -23.49 16.64 3.04
C GLU A 8 -23.05 15.16 3.05
N LEU A 9 -22.61 14.64 1.90
CA LEU A 9 -22.20 13.24 1.79
C LEU A 9 -20.96 12.91 2.62
N MET A 10 -20.05 13.87 2.81
CA MET A 10 -18.90 13.69 3.71
C MET A 10 -19.32 13.55 5.16
N GLU A 11 -20.35 14.26 5.62
CA GLU A 11 -20.89 14.09 6.97
C GLU A 11 -21.43 12.66 7.16
N HIS A 12 -22.18 12.15 6.18
CA HIS A 12 -22.68 10.78 6.20
C HIS A 12 -21.58 9.72 6.09
N LEU A 13 -20.58 9.93 5.23
CA LEU A 13 -19.44 9.04 5.10
C LEU A 13 -18.61 9.00 6.40
N MET A 14 -18.45 10.14 7.06
CA MET A 14 -17.79 10.21 8.37
C MET A 14 -18.56 9.44 9.43
N LEU A 15 -19.89 9.59 9.51
CA LEU A 15 -20.73 8.80 10.42
C LEU A 15 -20.58 7.31 10.15
N PHE A 16 -20.70 6.91 8.88
CA PHE A 16 -20.50 5.52 8.45
C PHE A 16 -19.11 4.99 8.83
N ALA A 17 -18.05 5.75 8.56
CA ALA A 17 -16.68 5.38 8.92
C ALA A 17 -16.45 5.25 10.43
N ASN A 18 -17.28 5.92 11.24
CA ASN A 18 -17.20 5.86 12.68
C ASN A 18 -17.97 4.70 13.31
N GLU A 19 -18.97 4.16 12.62
CA GLU A 19 -19.90 3.16 13.19
C GLU A 19 -19.84 1.81 12.47
N ALA A 20 -19.81 1.82 11.14
CA ALA A 20 -19.90 0.60 10.33
C ALA A 20 -18.78 -0.42 10.57
N PRO A 21 -17.50 -0.03 10.79
CA PRO A 21 -16.43 -1.02 10.98
C PRO A 21 -16.63 -1.99 12.15
N THR A 22 -17.48 -1.67 13.13
CA THR A 22 -17.81 -2.56 14.26
C THR A 22 -19.19 -3.24 14.12
N GLN A 23 -19.91 -2.98 13.03
CA GLN A 23 -21.28 -3.47 12.80
C GLN A 23 -21.39 -4.41 11.61
N ILE A 24 -20.55 -4.23 10.59
CA ILE A 24 -20.48 -5.09 9.41
C ILE A 24 -19.06 -5.63 9.24
N ASP A 25 -18.86 -6.48 8.23
CA ASP A 25 -17.52 -6.96 7.89
C ASP A 25 -16.54 -5.77 7.72
N PRO A 26 -15.40 -5.75 8.43
CA PRO A 26 -14.48 -4.61 8.42
C PRO A 26 -13.88 -4.30 7.05
N LEU A 27 -13.67 -5.30 6.19
CA LEU A 27 -13.16 -5.10 4.83
C LEU A 27 -14.23 -4.52 3.92
N VAL A 28 -15.49 -4.94 4.09
CA VAL A 28 -16.62 -4.33 3.40
C VAL A 28 -16.74 -2.86 3.78
N ALA A 29 -16.71 -2.56 5.09
CA ALA A 29 -16.72 -1.17 5.57
C ALA A 29 -15.53 -0.38 5.01
N ALA A 30 -14.32 -0.93 5.07
CA ALA A 30 -13.11 -0.28 4.57
C ALA A 30 -13.18 0.04 3.07
N GLY A 31 -13.68 -0.88 2.25
CA GLY A 31 -13.89 -0.68 0.82
C GLY A 31 -14.85 0.47 0.53
N ILE A 32 -16.01 0.49 1.20
CA ILE A 32 -17.01 1.55 1.07
C ILE A 32 -16.44 2.91 1.49
N ILE A 33 -15.78 2.97 2.66
CA ILE A 33 -15.22 4.20 3.21
C ILE A 33 -14.14 4.76 2.26
N SER A 34 -13.20 3.91 1.85
CA SER A 34 -12.07 4.30 1.01
C SER A 34 -12.51 4.82 -0.35
N PHE A 35 -13.31 4.04 -1.08
CA PHE A 35 -13.75 4.43 -2.43
C PHE A 35 -14.80 5.54 -2.40
N GLY A 36 -15.72 5.50 -1.42
CA GLY A 36 -16.64 6.60 -1.18
C GLY A 36 -15.90 7.93 -1.01
N PHE A 37 -14.83 7.95 -0.22
CA PHE A 37 -14.00 9.14 -0.03
C PHE A 37 -13.34 9.61 -1.35
N VAL A 38 -12.82 8.68 -2.17
CA VAL A 38 -12.25 9.02 -3.49
C VAL A 38 -13.30 9.64 -4.42
N PHE A 39 -14.52 9.10 -4.43
CA PHE A 39 -15.60 9.59 -5.29
C PHE A 39 -16.18 10.93 -4.84
N LEU A 40 -16.19 11.19 -3.53
CA LEU A 40 -16.56 12.50 -2.99
C LEU A 40 -15.49 13.55 -3.31
N HIS A 41 -14.21 13.17 -3.25
CA HIS A 41 -13.06 14.01 -3.56
C HIS A 41 -13.07 15.38 -2.85
N PRO A 42 -13.12 15.41 -1.50
CA PRO A 42 -13.35 16.64 -0.74
C PRO A 42 -12.17 17.63 -0.72
N PHE A 43 -10.96 17.17 -1.03
CA PHE A 43 -9.75 18.01 -0.98
C PHE A 43 -9.18 18.27 -2.38
N MET A 44 -8.35 19.31 -2.52
CA MET A 44 -7.66 19.63 -3.79
C MET A 44 -6.53 18.65 -4.13
N ASP A 45 -5.89 18.07 -3.11
CA ASP A 45 -4.84 17.06 -3.23
C ASP A 45 -4.90 16.14 -2.00
N GLY A 46 -4.26 14.97 -2.08
CA GLY A 46 -4.11 14.03 -0.98
C GLY A 46 -5.22 12.99 -0.87
N ASN A 47 -6.26 13.07 -1.72
CA ASN A 47 -7.42 12.18 -1.60
C ASN A 47 -7.04 10.70 -1.70
N GLY A 48 -6.16 10.33 -2.64
CA GLY A 48 -5.71 8.93 -2.78
C GLY A 48 -4.80 8.45 -1.62
N ARG A 49 -4.07 9.36 -0.96
CA ARG A 49 -3.27 9.02 0.24
C ARG A 49 -4.20 8.78 1.43
N LEU A 50 -5.16 9.67 1.64
CA LEU A 50 -6.14 9.56 2.71
C LEU A 50 -7.07 8.35 2.52
N SER A 51 -7.54 8.08 1.30
CA SER A 51 -8.36 6.91 0.99
C SER A 51 -7.67 5.60 1.42
N ARG A 52 -6.40 5.42 1.05
CA ARG A 52 -5.64 4.23 1.47
C ARG A 52 -5.46 4.17 2.98
N PHE A 53 -5.19 5.30 3.63
CA PHE A 53 -5.15 5.38 5.10
C PHE A 53 -6.48 5.00 5.75
N LEU A 54 -7.62 5.35 5.15
CA LEU A 54 -8.94 5.04 5.68
C LEU A 54 -9.24 3.53 5.69
N ILE A 55 -8.63 2.74 4.79
CA ILE A 55 -8.71 1.27 4.84
C ILE A 55 -8.15 0.77 6.18
N HIS A 56 -6.93 1.22 6.52
CA HIS A 56 -6.30 0.87 7.79
C HIS A 56 -7.11 1.37 8.99
N GLN A 57 -7.57 2.62 8.95
CA GLN A 57 -8.37 3.18 10.03
C GLN A 57 -9.62 2.35 10.32
N ALA A 58 -10.31 1.87 9.28
CA ALA A 58 -11.49 1.02 9.43
C ALA A 58 -11.12 -0.33 10.09
N LEU A 59 -10.05 -0.99 9.63
CA LEU A 59 -9.60 -2.26 10.18
C LEU A 59 -9.13 -2.15 11.64
N CYS A 60 -8.35 -1.11 11.97
CA CYS A 60 -7.93 -0.83 13.35
C CYS A 60 -9.13 -0.56 14.24
N ARG A 61 -10.13 0.19 13.76
CA ARG A 61 -11.33 0.49 14.52
C ARG A 61 -12.18 -0.75 14.81
N ALA A 62 -12.20 -1.70 13.88
CA ALA A 62 -12.87 -2.98 14.06
C ALA A 62 -12.14 -3.92 15.04
N GLY A 63 -10.91 -3.59 15.46
CA GLY A 63 -10.06 -4.49 16.23
C GLY A 63 -9.48 -5.64 15.40
N ALA A 64 -9.55 -5.57 14.06
CA ALA A 64 -9.04 -6.61 13.17
C ALA A 64 -7.51 -6.60 13.03
N LEU A 65 -6.86 -5.50 13.42
CA LEU A 65 -5.42 -5.34 13.43
C LEU A 65 -4.96 -5.08 14.87
N GLU A 66 -4.45 -6.12 15.54
CA GLU A 66 -3.89 -6.00 16.88
C GLU A 66 -2.55 -5.25 16.86
N ASN A 67 -2.18 -4.63 17.98
CA ASN A 67 -0.85 -4.04 18.22
C ASN A 67 -0.36 -2.99 17.21
N GLY A 68 -1.27 -2.37 16.45
CA GLY A 68 -0.91 -1.39 15.43
C GLY A 68 -0.29 -2.02 14.17
N LEU A 69 -0.53 -3.31 13.93
CA LEU A 69 -0.16 -3.97 12.68
C LEU A 69 -0.74 -3.21 11.48
N LEU A 70 0.10 -2.95 10.48
CA LEU A 70 -0.30 -2.30 9.25
C LEU A 70 -0.39 -3.35 8.15
N LEU A 71 -1.56 -3.46 7.52
CA LEU A 71 -1.75 -4.30 6.35
C LEU A 71 -1.28 -3.53 5.10
N PRO A 72 -0.23 -3.92 4.36
CA PRO A 72 0.37 -3.12 3.29
C PRO A 72 -0.47 -3.05 2.00
N VAL A 73 -1.78 -2.78 2.11
CA VAL A 73 -2.74 -2.64 1.00
C VAL A 73 -2.29 -1.62 -0.04
N SER A 74 -1.53 -0.59 0.37
CA SER A 74 -1.00 0.39 -0.59
C SER A 74 0.01 -0.21 -1.57
N VAL A 75 0.76 -1.23 -1.15
CA VAL A 75 1.72 -1.95 -1.99
C VAL A 75 0.97 -2.88 -2.93
N ALA A 76 0.05 -3.69 -2.39
CA ALA A 76 -0.81 -4.56 -3.18
C ALA A 76 -1.60 -3.79 -4.26
N MET A 77 -2.23 -2.65 -3.89
CA MET A 77 -2.93 -1.78 -4.83
C MET A 77 -2.02 -1.20 -5.92
N LYS A 78 -0.74 -0.97 -5.62
CA LYS A 78 0.23 -0.46 -6.59
C LYS A 78 0.63 -1.54 -7.59
N HIS A 79 0.81 -2.78 -7.13
CA HIS A 79 1.03 -3.93 -8.02
C HIS A 79 -0.18 -4.19 -8.92
N GLU A 80 -1.38 -4.00 -8.38
CA GLU A 80 -2.65 -4.21 -9.09
C GLU A 80 -3.32 -2.90 -9.54
N GLU A 81 -2.51 -1.92 -10.00
CA GLU A 81 -2.99 -0.58 -10.39
C GLU A 81 -4.09 -0.65 -11.47
N ARG A 82 -4.00 -1.63 -12.38
CA ARG A 82 -5.03 -1.84 -13.41
C ARG A 82 -6.39 -2.17 -12.79
N LEU A 83 -6.44 -3.11 -11.85
CA LEU A 83 -7.67 -3.52 -11.17
C LEU A 83 -8.24 -2.37 -10.33
N TYR A 84 -7.37 -1.58 -9.69
CA TYR A 84 -7.76 -0.38 -8.96
C TYR A 84 -8.48 0.63 -9.87
N LEU A 85 -7.89 0.91 -11.04
CA LEU A 85 -8.48 1.80 -12.03
C LEU A 85 -9.80 1.25 -12.59
N GLU A 86 -9.91 -0.06 -12.80
CA GLU A 86 -11.15 -0.71 -13.23
C GLU A 86 -12.27 -0.53 -12.20
N ALA A 87 -11.99 -0.79 -10.92
CA ALA A 87 -12.94 -0.57 -9.83
C ALA A 87 -13.38 0.89 -9.73
N LEU A 88 -12.45 1.85 -9.83
CA LEU A 88 -12.77 3.29 -9.85
C LEU A 88 -13.62 3.67 -11.06
N GLN A 89 -13.29 3.15 -12.24
CA GLN A 89 -13.95 3.52 -13.49
C GLN A 89 -15.36 2.93 -13.60
N GLY A 90 -15.65 1.83 -12.91
CA GLY A 90 -16.99 1.25 -12.82
C GLY A 90 -18.05 2.25 -12.35
N PHE A 91 -17.70 3.13 -11.41
CA PHE A 91 -18.56 4.22 -10.97
C PHE A 91 -18.26 5.56 -11.67
N SER A 92 -16.98 5.93 -11.74
CA SER A 92 -16.61 7.30 -12.13
C SER A 92 -16.88 7.63 -13.60
N ARG A 93 -16.82 6.65 -14.52
CA ARG A 93 -17.14 6.88 -15.93
C ARG A 93 -18.63 7.18 -16.13
N PRO A 94 -19.59 6.33 -15.69
CA PRO A 94 -21.01 6.68 -15.75
C PRO A 94 -21.35 7.98 -15.02
N ALA A 95 -20.76 8.21 -13.85
CA ALA A 95 -20.98 9.44 -13.10
C ALA A 95 -20.51 10.69 -13.86
N ARG A 96 -19.48 10.57 -14.70
CA ARG A 96 -18.92 11.66 -15.49
C ARG A 96 -19.87 12.13 -16.59
N ASP A 97 -20.71 11.26 -17.14
CA ASP A 97 -21.65 11.61 -18.21
C ASP A 97 -22.72 12.63 -17.76
N PHE A 98 -22.91 12.76 -16.45
CA PHE A 98 -23.80 13.76 -15.84
C PHE A 98 -23.13 15.12 -15.59
N TRP A 99 -21.85 15.28 -15.94
CA TRP A 99 -21.12 16.53 -15.78
C TRP A 99 -20.87 17.21 -17.11
N ASP A 100 -21.44 18.39 -17.28
CA ASP A 100 -21.05 19.31 -18.35
C ASP A 100 -19.87 20.14 -17.87
N VAL A 101 -18.76 20.04 -18.60
CA VAL A 101 -17.56 20.83 -18.33
C VAL A 101 -17.29 21.71 -19.52
N GLN A 102 -17.48 23.01 -19.34
CA GLN A 102 -17.23 23.99 -20.39
C GLN A 102 -15.99 24.81 -20.07
N TRP A 103 -15.11 24.92 -21.07
CA TRP A 103 -13.99 25.85 -21.05
C TRP A 103 -14.47 27.19 -21.60
N ILE A 104 -14.45 28.22 -20.77
CA ILE A 104 -14.92 29.55 -21.15
C ILE A 104 -13.76 30.40 -21.70
N ASP A 105 -12.78 30.76 -20.86
CA ASP A 105 -11.47 31.36 -21.23
C ASP A 105 -10.58 31.55 -19.97
N PHE A 106 -9.27 31.78 -20.12
CA PHE A 106 -8.31 32.12 -19.05
C PHE A 106 -8.38 31.24 -17.80
N GLY A 107 -8.56 29.92 -17.97
CA GLY A 107 -8.64 28.97 -16.85
C GLY A 107 -9.97 29.00 -16.06
N LYS A 108 -10.98 29.73 -16.54
CA LYS A 108 -12.35 29.61 -16.02
C LYS A 108 -13.04 28.39 -16.63
N LEU A 109 -13.28 27.42 -15.76
CA LEU A 109 -14.06 26.22 -16.01
C LEU A 109 -15.42 26.37 -15.33
N THR A 110 -16.51 26.02 -16.02
CA THR A 110 -17.78 25.72 -15.35
C THR A 110 -17.96 24.22 -15.25
N PHE A 111 -18.54 23.79 -14.13
CA PHE A 111 -18.85 22.40 -13.85
C PHE A 111 -20.33 22.35 -13.47
N ASP A 112 -21.16 21.95 -14.41
CA ASP A 112 -22.61 21.87 -14.21
C ASP A 112 -23.00 20.40 -14.09
N PHE A 113 -23.48 20.01 -12.92
CA PHE A 113 -23.98 18.67 -12.70
C PHE A 113 -25.45 18.59 -13.10
N ARG A 114 -25.77 17.74 -14.09
CA ARG A 114 -27.12 17.50 -14.60
C ARG A 114 -27.72 16.17 -14.14
N GLY A 115 -27.01 15.42 -13.30
CA GLY A 115 -27.47 14.15 -12.75
C GLY A 115 -28.32 14.31 -11.50
N ASP A 116 -28.93 13.21 -11.07
CA ASP A 116 -29.60 13.13 -9.78
C ASP A 116 -28.57 12.88 -8.65
N ALA A 117 -28.75 13.50 -7.48
CA ALA A 117 -27.92 13.25 -6.31
C ALA A 117 -27.90 11.78 -5.88
N ALA A 118 -28.94 11.02 -6.23
CA ALA A 118 -29.08 9.59 -5.99
C ALA A 118 -27.87 8.78 -6.47
N ILE A 119 -27.21 9.19 -7.57
CA ILE A 119 -26.04 8.45 -8.09
C ILE A 119 -24.89 8.43 -7.07
N TYR A 120 -24.76 9.47 -6.25
CA TYR A 120 -23.72 9.54 -5.22
C TYR A 120 -24.22 9.01 -3.86
N ARG A 121 -25.53 9.11 -3.58
CA ARG A 121 -26.13 8.65 -2.32
C ARG A 121 -26.26 7.13 -2.25
N TYR A 122 -26.55 6.50 -3.38
CA TYR A 122 -26.91 5.08 -3.48
C TYR A 122 -26.07 4.37 -4.55
N TRP A 123 -24.78 4.71 -4.61
CA TRP A 123 -23.85 4.08 -5.53
C TRP A 123 -23.60 2.61 -5.16
N ASP A 124 -23.37 1.77 -6.17
CA ASP A 124 -23.05 0.36 -5.98
C ASP A 124 -21.56 0.20 -5.63
N ALA A 125 -21.28 -0.19 -4.40
CA ALA A 125 -19.93 -0.38 -3.89
C ALA A 125 -19.32 -1.76 -4.17
N THR A 126 -20.06 -2.67 -4.81
CA THR A 126 -19.68 -4.08 -4.95
C THR A 126 -18.29 -4.28 -5.54
N ALA A 127 -18.01 -3.68 -6.70
CA ALA A 127 -16.71 -3.82 -7.36
C ALA A 127 -15.55 -3.24 -6.52
N CYS A 128 -15.80 -2.14 -5.81
CA CYS A 128 -14.82 -1.48 -4.94
C CYS A 128 -14.51 -2.31 -3.69
N VAL A 129 -15.53 -2.93 -3.11
CA VAL A 129 -15.40 -3.83 -1.97
C VAL A 129 -14.67 -5.10 -2.36
N ILE A 130 -15.05 -5.73 -3.48
CA ILE A 130 -14.35 -6.93 -4.00
C ILE A 130 -12.85 -6.63 -4.18
N PHE A 131 -12.54 -5.53 -4.86
CA PHE A 131 -11.15 -5.11 -5.04
C PHE A 131 -10.44 -4.88 -3.69
N ALA A 132 -11.07 -4.20 -2.73
CA ALA A 132 -10.46 -3.96 -1.42
C ALA A 132 -10.16 -5.27 -0.66
N MET A 133 -11.05 -6.27 -0.76
CA MET A 133 -10.85 -7.59 -0.17
C MET A 133 -9.72 -8.36 -0.86
N GLU A 134 -9.66 -8.35 -2.20
CA GLU A 134 -8.55 -8.95 -2.96
C GLU A 134 -7.21 -8.32 -2.59
N MET A 135 -7.15 -6.99 -2.44
CA MET A 135 -5.91 -6.31 -2.02
C MET A 135 -5.54 -6.61 -0.58
N ALA A 136 -6.51 -6.78 0.31
CA ALA A 136 -6.26 -7.18 1.69
C ALA A 136 -5.71 -8.60 1.76
N GLN A 137 -6.28 -9.53 0.98
CA GLN A 137 -5.77 -10.88 0.86
C GLN A 137 -4.35 -10.91 0.28
N HIS A 138 -4.12 -10.21 -0.84
CA HIS A 138 -2.80 -10.11 -1.46
C HIS A 138 -1.76 -9.51 -0.50
N ALA A 139 -2.12 -8.45 0.22
CA ALA A 139 -1.24 -7.85 1.22
C ALA A 139 -0.90 -8.81 2.37
N LEU A 140 -1.82 -9.69 2.75
CA LEU A 140 -1.59 -10.67 3.83
C LEU A 140 -0.77 -11.88 3.35
N GLU A 141 -1.12 -12.43 2.20
CA GLU A 141 -0.59 -13.72 1.73
C GLU A 141 0.77 -13.58 1.01
N VAL A 142 1.01 -12.44 0.38
CA VAL A 142 2.23 -12.18 -0.40
C VAL A 142 3.07 -11.12 0.29
N GLU A 143 2.60 -9.88 0.36
CA GLU A 143 3.43 -8.73 0.78
C GLU A 143 4.00 -8.92 2.20
N LEU A 144 3.14 -9.23 3.18
CA LEU A 144 3.60 -9.46 4.56
C LEU A 144 4.47 -10.71 4.70
N ARG A 145 4.21 -11.75 3.91
CA ARG A 145 4.99 -12.99 3.94
C ARG A 145 6.39 -12.77 3.39
N GLU A 146 6.49 -12.08 2.26
CA GLU A 146 7.75 -11.70 1.63
C GLU A 146 8.55 -10.73 2.52
N GLU A 147 7.89 -9.74 3.11
CA GLU A 147 8.53 -8.80 4.04
C GLU A 147 9.05 -9.52 5.30
N ALA A 148 8.27 -10.42 5.89
CA ALA A 148 8.72 -11.22 7.03
C ALA A 148 9.93 -12.10 6.68
N ALA A 149 9.89 -12.81 5.56
CA ALA A 149 11.02 -13.64 5.09
C ALA A 149 12.27 -12.78 4.81
N PHE A 150 12.10 -11.59 4.22
CA PHE A 150 13.19 -10.65 3.99
C PHE A 150 13.80 -10.18 5.31
N LEU A 151 12.98 -9.82 6.31
CA LEU A 151 13.46 -9.37 7.62
C LEU A 151 14.21 -10.48 8.37
N GLU A 152 13.75 -11.73 8.30
CA GLU A 152 14.48 -12.87 8.84
C GLU A 152 15.85 -13.03 8.18
N CYS A 153 15.91 -12.93 6.84
CA CYS A 153 17.17 -12.97 6.11
C CYS A 153 18.10 -11.82 6.51
N TYR A 154 17.54 -10.62 6.59
CA TYR A 154 18.26 -9.41 6.98
C TYR A 154 18.88 -9.56 8.37
N ASP A 155 18.09 -9.97 9.37
CA ASP A 155 18.57 -10.14 10.74
C ASP A 155 19.63 -11.23 10.85
N ALA A 156 19.48 -12.34 10.11
CA ALA A 156 20.47 -13.42 10.07
C ALA A 156 21.81 -12.96 9.49
N VAL A 157 21.79 -12.28 8.33
CA VAL A 157 23.01 -11.77 7.69
C VAL A 157 23.63 -10.67 8.54
N TYR A 158 22.83 -9.73 9.03
CA TYR A 158 23.32 -8.63 9.87
C TYR A 158 24.05 -9.18 11.11
N ARG A 159 23.40 -10.08 11.86
CA ARG A 159 24.00 -10.67 13.07
C ARG A 159 25.27 -11.45 12.77
N ALA A 160 25.26 -12.27 11.72
CA ALA A 160 26.43 -13.09 11.35
C ALA A 160 27.66 -12.26 10.96
N VAL A 161 27.46 -11.06 10.40
CA VAL A 161 28.54 -10.14 10.03
C VAL A 161 28.98 -9.31 11.24
N ASP A 162 28.04 -8.78 12.03
CA ASP A 162 28.29 -7.98 13.23
C ASP A 162 29.08 -8.77 14.30
N GLU A 163 28.84 -10.08 14.40
CA GLU A 163 29.59 -10.98 15.29
C GLU A 163 31.06 -11.19 14.88
N ARG A 164 31.41 -10.94 13.61
CA ARG A 164 32.75 -11.22 13.06
C ARG A 164 33.55 -9.98 12.71
N PHE A 165 32.89 -8.88 12.36
CA PHE A 165 33.53 -7.67 11.85
C PHE A 165 33.04 -6.45 12.60
N ASP A 166 33.97 -5.65 13.12
CA ASP A 166 33.67 -4.37 13.75
C ASP A 166 33.56 -3.29 12.68
N ILE A 167 32.34 -3.10 12.19
CA ILE A 167 31.98 -2.11 11.16
C ILE A 167 30.90 -1.21 11.70
N ARG A 168 30.90 0.03 11.21
CA ARG A 168 29.87 1.00 11.59
C ARG A 168 28.49 0.43 11.25
N GLY A 169 27.61 0.29 12.26
CA GLY A 169 26.30 -0.35 12.09
C GLY A 169 25.42 0.25 10.97
N SER A 170 25.57 1.53 10.66
CA SER A 170 24.89 2.16 9.51
C SER A 170 25.42 1.68 8.15
N ASP A 171 26.72 1.41 8.04
CA ASP A 171 27.33 0.93 6.80
C ASP A 171 26.98 -0.55 6.60
N LEU A 172 27.01 -1.35 7.68
CA LEU A 172 26.54 -2.73 7.65
C LEU A 172 25.07 -2.83 7.25
N ALA A 173 24.19 -2.06 7.90
CA ALA A 173 22.75 -2.07 7.59
C ALA A 173 22.48 -1.79 6.10
N ASN A 174 23.16 -0.76 5.56
CA ASN A 174 23.06 -0.43 4.14
C ASN A 174 23.61 -1.54 3.25
N LEU A 175 24.73 -2.17 3.61
CA LEU A 175 25.32 -3.25 2.83
C LEU A 175 24.44 -4.49 2.79
N VAL A 176 23.89 -4.91 3.93
CA VAL A 176 22.97 -6.07 4.00
C VAL A 176 21.73 -5.79 3.17
N MET A 177 21.11 -4.61 3.33
CA MET A 177 19.94 -4.21 2.56
C MET A 177 20.22 -4.23 1.04
N MET A 178 21.35 -3.67 0.61
CA MET A 178 21.73 -3.65 -0.82
C MET A 178 22.08 -5.03 -1.36
N CYS A 179 22.67 -5.89 -0.53
CA CYS A 179 23.03 -7.25 -0.89
C CYS A 179 21.78 -8.11 -1.10
N LEU A 180 20.85 -8.11 -0.13
CA LEU A 180 19.62 -8.89 -0.21
C LEU A 180 18.68 -8.40 -1.31
N THR A 181 18.57 -7.09 -1.53
CA THR A 181 17.79 -6.52 -2.65
C THR A 181 18.37 -6.89 -4.03
N ASN A 182 19.63 -7.34 -4.10
CA ASN A 182 20.31 -7.72 -5.32
C ASN A 182 20.73 -9.20 -5.30
N ASP A 183 19.81 -10.08 -4.87
CA ASP A 183 19.95 -11.55 -4.85
C ASP A 183 21.22 -12.07 -4.15
N GLY A 184 21.60 -11.42 -3.06
CA GLY A 184 22.78 -11.80 -2.28
C GLY A 184 24.12 -11.34 -2.89
N VAL A 185 24.11 -10.31 -3.75
CA VAL A 185 25.33 -9.78 -4.40
C VAL A 185 25.48 -8.28 -4.16
N VAL A 186 26.66 -7.82 -3.74
CA VAL A 186 26.98 -6.40 -3.65
C VAL A 186 27.58 -5.94 -4.98
N SER A 187 26.90 -5.01 -5.65
CA SER A 187 27.36 -4.52 -6.96
C SER A 187 28.75 -3.87 -6.88
N LYS A 188 29.52 -3.93 -7.99
CA LYS A 188 30.86 -3.34 -8.09
C LYS A 188 30.88 -1.84 -7.72
N HIS A 189 29.80 -1.13 -8.07
CA HIS A 189 29.65 0.28 -7.73
C HIS A 189 29.54 0.50 -6.20
N ARG A 190 28.75 -0.33 -5.50
CA ARG A 190 28.61 -0.27 -4.05
C ARG A 190 29.88 -0.69 -3.33
N ARG A 191 30.56 -1.75 -3.78
CA ARG A 191 31.89 -2.13 -3.26
C ARG A 191 32.86 -0.96 -3.31
N LYS A 192 32.93 -0.25 -4.44
CA LYS A 192 33.76 0.96 -4.59
C LYS A 192 33.31 2.12 -3.69
N GLN A 193 32.00 2.29 -3.49
CA GLN A 193 31.44 3.34 -2.63
C GLN A 193 31.87 3.17 -1.16
N TYR A 194 31.89 1.93 -0.65
CA TYR A 194 32.19 1.62 0.75
C TYR A 194 33.64 1.17 1.00
N GLN A 195 34.50 1.12 -0.03
CA GLN A 195 35.87 0.58 0.05
C GLN A 195 36.78 1.22 1.11
N TYR A 196 36.45 2.45 1.56
CA TYR A 196 37.24 3.17 2.57
C TYR A 196 36.70 3.01 3.98
N THR A 197 35.47 2.51 4.15
CA THR A 197 34.84 2.30 5.46
C THR A 197 34.63 0.84 5.79
N VAL A 198 34.65 -0.05 4.78
CA VAL A 198 34.39 -1.47 4.94
C VAL A 198 35.53 -2.28 4.29
N PRO A 199 36.18 -3.19 5.05
CA PRO A 199 37.22 -4.08 4.51
C PRO A 199 36.70 -4.97 3.37
N THR A 200 37.56 -5.30 2.41
CA THR A 200 37.19 -6.12 1.23
C THR A 200 36.59 -7.48 1.62
N GLU A 201 37.14 -8.11 2.66
CA GLU A 201 36.70 -9.41 3.19
C GLU A 201 35.26 -9.40 3.72
N VAL A 202 34.78 -8.24 4.20
CA VAL A 202 33.39 -8.10 4.67
C VAL A 202 32.43 -8.25 3.50
N PHE A 203 32.73 -7.69 2.33
CA PHE A 203 31.84 -7.79 1.17
C PHE A 203 31.67 -9.24 0.74
N ASP A 204 32.76 -9.99 0.67
CA ASP A 204 32.73 -11.40 0.27
C ASP A 204 31.98 -12.24 1.32
N TYR A 205 32.16 -11.93 2.61
CA TYR A 205 31.46 -12.60 3.68
C TYR A 205 29.96 -12.29 3.73
N VAL A 206 29.57 -11.03 3.50
CA VAL A 206 28.16 -10.61 3.40
C VAL A 206 27.49 -11.33 2.25
N GLU A 207 28.10 -11.38 1.06
CA GLU A 207 27.54 -12.08 -0.11
C GLU A 207 27.40 -13.58 0.15
N GLN A 208 28.43 -14.22 0.71
CA GLN A 208 28.39 -15.65 1.04
C GLN A 208 27.25 -15.97 2.01
N THR A 209 27.13 -15.18 3.09
CA THR A 209 26.11 -15.38 4.12
C THR A 209 24.72 -15.13 3.55
N ALA A 210 24.55 -14.07 2.76
CA ALA A 210 23.28 -13.75 2.12
C ALA A 210 22.84 -14.86 1.16
N GLN A 211 23.74 -15.38 0.32
CA GLN A 211 23.44 -16.48 -0.59
C GLN A 211 23.06 -17.77 0.14
N GLN A 212 23.72 -18.06 1.26
CA GLN A 212 23.38 -19.22 2.09
C GLN A 212 21.96 -19.07 2.65
N VAL A 213 21.67 -17.96 3.34
CA VAL A 213 20.37 -17.75 4.01
C VAL A 213 19.23 -17.69 3.00
N LEU A 214 19.42 -17.02 1.85
CA LEU A 214 18.44 -17.00 0.76
C LEU A 214 18.21 -18.41 0.16
N GLY A 215 19.25 -19.24 0.08
CA GLY A 215 19.14 -20.62 -0.38
C GLY A 215 18.34 -21.50 0.58
N GLU A 216 18.58 -21.36 1.89
CA GLU A 216 17.82 -22.05 2.94
C GLU A 216 16.35 -21.66 2.92
N GLN A 217 16.05 -20.37 2.77
CA GLN A 217 14.68 -19.85 2.70
C GLN A 217 13.92 -20.34 1.45
N ARG A 218 14.58 -20.39 0.28
CA ARG A 218 13.98 -20.95 -0.94
C ARG A 218 13.61 -22.43 -0.78
N ALA A 219 14.47 -23.22 -0.12
CA ALA A 219 14.18 -24.63 0.14
C ALA A 219 12.96 -24.82 1.06
N VAL A 220 12.82 -23.98 2.10
CA VAL A 220 11.65 -24.01 3.01
C VAL A 220 10.35 -23.62 2.29
N GLN A 221 10.40 -22.69 1.34
CA GLN A 221 9.23 -22.30 0.55
C GLN A 221 8.78 -23.38 -0.44
N GLU A 222 9.69 -24.19 -0.97
CA GLU A 222 9.37 -25.31 -1.88
C GLU A 222 8.77 -26.52 -1.16
N GLU A 223 8.99 -26.67 0.15
CA GLU A 223 8.48 -27.78 0.97
C GLU A 223 7.10 -27.53 1.60
N CYS A 224 6.61 -26.28 1.58
CA CYS A 224 5.33 -25.90 2.18
C CYS A 224 4.22 -25.86 1.10
N PRO A 225 3.20 -26.74 1.15
CA PRO A 225 2.18 -26.90 0.10
C PRO A 225 1.21 -25.73 -0.04
#